data_AF-A0A2J8K4H9-F1
#
_entry.id   AF-A0A2J8K4H9-F1
#
_cell.length_a   1.000
_cell.length_b   1.000
_cell.length_c   1.000
_cell.angle_alpha   90.00
_cell.angle_beta   90.00
_cell.angle_gamma   90.00
#
_symmetry.space_group_name_H-M   'P 1'
#
loop_
_entity.id
_entity.type
_entity.pdbx_description
1 polymer ?
#
loop_
_entity_poly.entity_id
_entity_poly.type
_entity_poly.pdbx_seq_one_letter_code
_entity_poly.pdbx_strand_id
1 'polypeptide(L)'
;MNFVDPKEIDIPRHGTKNRYKTILPNPLSRVCLRPKNVTDSLSTYINANYIRGYSGKEKAFIATQGPMINTVDDFWQMVWQEDSPVIVMITKLKEKNEKRRLTGLAPAHTWHSTFPWAKLSGSRCPHPMTRACAGAITPPC
;
A
#
# COMPACT_ATOMS: atom_id res chain seq x y z
N MET A 1 9.03 12.60 21.67
CA MET A 1 8.19 12.40 20.47
C MET A 1 9.10 12.10 19.30
N ASN A 2 8.84 11.04 18.53
CA ASN A 2 9.68 10.63 17.39
C ASN A 2 9.35 11.49 16.16
N PHE A 3 9.73 12.77 16.20
CA PHE A 3 9.69 13.62 15.02
C PHE A 3 10.91 13.31 14.17
N VAL A 4 10.68 12.91 12.92
CA VAL A 4 11.74 12.67 11.92
C VAL A 4 12.19 14.03 11.39
N ASP A 5 13.48 14.35 11.52
CA ASP A 5 14.03 15.56 10.90
C ASP A 5 14.01 15.36 9.37
N PRO A 6 13.48 16.32 8.57
CA PRO A 6 13.53 16.27 7.12
C PRO A 6 14.93 15.99 6.53
N LYS A 7 16.00 16.32 7.25
CA LYS A 7 17.39 16.03 6.85
C LYS A 7 17.75 14.54 6.89
N GLU A 8 16.98 13.71 7.59
CA GLU A 8 17.21 12.26 7.66
C GLU A 8 16.72 11.50 6.41
N ILE A 9 15.91 12.16 5.56
CA ILE A 9 15.41 11.57 4.31
C ILE A 9 16.22 12.10 3.13
N ASP A 10 17.23 11.34 2.72
CA ASP A 10 18.07 11.63 1.55
C ASP A 10 17.40 11.18 0.23
N ILE A 11 16.19 11.66 -0.03
CA ILE A 11 15.48 11.42 -1.29
C ILE A 11 15.06 12.77 -1.88
N PRO A 12 15.62 13.18 -3.03
CA PRO A 12 15.24 14.42 -3.68
C PRO A 12 13.75 14.48 -3.95
N ARG A 13 13.13 15.65 -3.71
CA ARG A 13 11.72 15.94 -4.03
C ARG A 13 10.68 15.03 -3.34
N HIS A 14 11.06 14.26 -2.31
CA HIS A 14 10.14 13.41 -1.53
C HIS A 14 8.92 14.19 -0.99
N GLY A 15 9.08 15.47 -0.67
CA GLY A 15 8.00 16.36 -0.24
C GLY A 15 6.82 16.48 -1.22
N THR A 16 7.02 16.17 -2.51
CA THR A 16 5.92 16.13 -3.50
C THR A 16 4.98 14.94 -3.31
N LYS A 17 5.46 13.87 -2.68
CA LYS A 17 4.69 12.64 -2.38
C LYS A 17 4.13 12.64 -0.95
N ASN A 18 4.28 13.74 -0.20
CA ASN A 18 3.80 13.88 1.18
C ASN A 18 2.58 14.79 1.26
N ARG A 19 1.51 14.28 1.88
CA ARG A 19 0.30 15.08 2.14
C ARG A 19 0.58 16.21 3.14
N TYR A 20 1.39 15.92 4.15
CA TYR A 20 1.83 16.88 5.16
C TYR A 20 3.35 16.91 5.21
N LYS A 21 3.95 18.10 5.06
CA LYS A 21 5.42 18.26 5.05
C LYS A 21 6.09 17.89 6.37
N THR A 22 5.34 17.93 7.47
CA THR A 22 5.81 17.66 8.82
C THR A 22 5.61 16.20 9.26
N ILE A 23 4.86 15.40 8.50
CA ILE A 23 4.60 14.00 8.80
C ILE A 23 5.37 13.15 7.80
N LEU A 24 6.58 12.76 8.21
CA LEU A 24 7.52 12.02 7.38
C LEU A 24 7.67 10.58 7.90
N PRO A 25 7.92 9.61 7.02
CA PRO A 25 8.11 8.25 7.44
C PRO A 25 9.45 8.08 8.17
N ASN A 26 9.46 7.30 9.25
CA ASN A 26 10.70 6.97 9.97
C ASN A 26 11.65 6.17 9.05
N PRO A 27 12.91 6.60 8.85
CA PRO A 27 13.86 5.91 7.97
C PRO A 27 14.05 4.42 8.29
N LEU A 28 14.05 4.05 9.56
CA LEU A 28 14.32 2.67 10.01
C LEU A 28 13.22 1.68 9.67
N SER A 29 11.98 2.14 9.57
CA SER A 29 10.82 1.28 9.30
C SER A 29 10.06 1.67 8.03
N ARG A 30 10.65 2.54 7.19
CA ARG A 30 9.99 3.02 5.97
C ARG A 30 9.75 1.86 5.00
N VAL A 31 8.62 1.89 4.33
CA VAL A 31 8.37 1.01 3.18
C VAL A 31 9.09 1.56 1.95
N CYS A 32 9.94 0.73 1.33
CA CYS A 32 10.61 1.04 0.07
C CYS A 32 9.86 0.36 -1.07
N LEU A 33 9.45 1.13 -2.08
CA LEU A 33 8.83 0.57 -3.27
C LEU A 33 9.87 -0.12 -4.15
N ARG A 34 9.48 -1.24 -4.78
CA ARG A 34 10.32 -2.06 -5.67
C ARG A 34 9.68 -2.16 -7.06
N PRO A 35 9.61 -1.04 -7.82
CA PRO A 35 9.08 -1.08 -9.18
C PRO A 35 9.99 -1.89 -10.10
N LYS A 36 9.42 -2.51 -11.14
CA LYS A 36 10.18 -3.32 -12.11
C LYS A 36 11.30 -2.53 -12.82
N ASN A 37 11.04 -1.25 -13.09
CA ASN A 37 11.98 -0.33 -13.72
C ASN A 37 12.21 0.85 -12.76
N VAL A 38 13.35 0.86 -12.07
CA VAL A 38 13.73 1.98 -11.21
C VAL A 38 14.32 3.08 -12.09
N THR A 39 13.55 4.15 -12.32
CA THR A 39 13.99 5.30 -13.14
C THR A 39 14.52 6.46 -12.30
N ASP A 40 14.09 6.58 -11.04
CA ASP A 40 14.46 7.66 -10.13
C ASP A 40 14.38 7.19 -8.66
N SER A 41 15.20 7.74 -7.77
CA SER A 41 15.14 7.48 -6.32
C SER A 41 13.75 7.77 -5.76
N LEU A 42 13.06 8.77 -6.30
CA LEU A 42 11.67 9.10 -5.93
C LEU A 42 10.67 7.99 -6.26
N SER A 43 10.95 7.12 -7.23
CA SER A 43 10.10 5.97 -7.57
C SER A 43 10.08 4.89 -6.48
N THR A 44 11.10 4.89 -5.61
CA THR A 44 11.18 3.96 -4.46
C THR A 44 10.54 4.53 -3.19
N TYR A 45 10.02 5.76 -3.25
CA TYR A 45 9.48 6.48 -2.11
C TYR A 45 7.96 6.39 -2.03
N ILE A 46 7.48 6.01 -0.84
CA ILE A 46 6.10 6.19 -0.39
C ILE A 46 6.13 6.59 1.08
N ASN A 47 5.18 7.45 1.49
CA ASN A 47 5.01 7.82 2.89
C ASN A 47 4.25 6.71 3.63
N ALA A 48 5.00 5.69 4.05
CA ALA A 48 4.50 4.55 4.79
C ALA A 48 5.58 3.95 5.69
N ASN A 49 5.16 3.36 6.81
CA ASN A 49 6.01 2.64 7.75
C ASN A 49 5.44 1.27 8.10
N TYR A 50 6.32 0.29 8.24
CA TYR A 50 5.99 -0.97 8.88
C TYR A 50 5.73 -0.75 10.37
N ILE A 51 4.68 -1.39 10.86
CA ILE A 51 4.30 -1.41 12.27
C ILE A 51 4.33 -2.86 12.75
N ARG A 52 4.93 -3.04 13.93
CA ARG A 52 4.96 -4.33 14.62
C ARG A 52 3.58 -4.65 15.18
N GLY A 53 3.19 -5.90 15.08
CA GLY A 53 1.97 -6.43 15.65
C GLY A 53 2.14 -6.80 17.12
N TYR A 54 1.10 -7.46 17.64
CA TYR A 54 1.15 -8.06 18.97
C TYR A 54 2.35 -9.01 19.10
N SER A 55 2.96 -9.04 20.29
CA SER A 55 4.17 -9.82 20.61
C SER A 55 5.36 -9.58 19.67
N GLY A 56 5.49 -8.37 19.12
CA GLY A 56 6.65 -8.00 18.31
C GLY A 56 6.67 -8.63 16.92
N LYS A 57 5.53 -9.15 16.43
CA LYS A 57 5.42 -9.66 15.05
C LYS A 57 5.84 -8.57 14.07
N GLU A 58 6.99 -8.74 13.43
CA GLU A 58 7.53 -7.79 12.46
C GLU A 58 6.58 -7.63 11.27
N LYS A 59 6.48 -6.40 10.76
CA LYS A 59 5.69 -6.04 9.56
C LYS A 59 4.23 -6.53 9.58
N ALA A 60 3.60 -6.58 10.76
CA ALA A 60 2.20 -7.01 10.86
C ALA A 60 1.23 -6.02 10.21
N PHE A 61 1.57 -4.73 10.22
CA PHE A 61 0.77 -3.68 9.61
C PHE A 61 1.65 -2.70 8.84
N ILE A 62 1.01 -1.94 7.96
CA ILE A 62 1.61 -0.77 7.31
C ILE A 62 0.71 0.42 7.62
N ALA A 63 1.27 1.44 8.27
CA ALA A 63 0.62 2.73 8.34
C ALA A 63 1.10 3.60 7.17
N THR A 64 0.15 4.20 6.46
CA THR A 64 0.44 5.09 5.34
C THR A 64 -0.53 6.28 5.35
N GLN A 65 -0.11 7.37 4.74
CA GLN A 65 -1.00 8.50 4.48
C GLN A 65 -2.14 8.11 3.52
N GLY A 66 -3.24 8.86 3.55
CA GLY A 66 -4.27 8.75 2.51
C GLY A 66 -3.69 9.13 1.14
N PRO A 67 -3.82 8.27 0.10
CA PRO A 67 -3.25 8.53 -1.22
C PRO A 67 -3.63 9.89 -1.79
N MET A 68 -2.67 10.50 -2.46
CA MET A 68 -2.81 11.75 -3.22
C MET A 68 -2.93 11.41 -4.70
N ILE A 69 -3.31 12.39 -5.52
CA ILE A 69 -3.47 12.20 -6.97
C ILE A 69 -2.20 11.62 -7.64
N ASN A 70 -1.03 12.02 -7.16
CA ASN A 70 0.28 11.63 -7.68
C ASN A 70 0.91 10.43 -6.94
N THR A 71 0.19 9.80 -6.01
CA THR A 71 0.68 8.65 -5.24
C THR A 71 -0.30 7.46 -5.24
N VAL A 72 -1.33 7.48 -6.09
CA VAL A 72 -2.27 6.36 -6.25
C VAL A 72 -1.54 5.11 -6.78
N ASP A 73 -0.68 5.27 -7.78
CA ASP A 73 0.06 4.15 -8.37
C ASP A 73 1.09 3.59 -7.39
N ASP A 74 1.80 4.47 -6.67
CA ASP A 74 2.72 4.10 -5.59
C ASP A 74 2.01 3.27 -4.50
N PHE A 75 0.79 3.66 -4.14
CA PHE A 75 -0.02 2.96 -3.14
C PHE A 75 -0.39 1.55 -3.62
N TRP A 76 -0.83 1.38 -4.87
CA TRP A 76 -1.14 0.05 -5.41
C TRP A 76 0.10 -0.81 -5.60
N GLN A 77 1.23 -0.21 -5.99
CA GLN A 77 2.52 -0.89 -6.03
C GLN A 77 2.91 -1.42 -4.64
N MET A 78 2.67 -0.64 -3.58
CA MET A 78 2.89 -1.07 -2.19
C MET A 78 2.01 -2.26 -1.83
N VAL A 79 0.70 -2.16 -2.10
CA VAL A 79 -0.27 -3.24 -1.80
C VAL A 79 0.12 -4.53 -2.51
N TRP A 80 0.49 -4.43 -3.78
CA TRP A 80 0.91 -5.59 -4.58
C TRP A 80 2.23 -6.20 -4.07
N GLN A 81 3.26 -5.40 -3.80
CA GLN A 81 4.57 -5.94 -3.41
C GLN A 81 4.59 -6.53 -1.99
N GLU A 82 3.72 -6.05 -1.11
CA GLU A 82 3.61 -6.52 0.28
C GLU A 82 2.53 -7.59 0.43
N ASP A 83 1.93 -8.04 -0.69
CA ASP A 83 0.85 -9.04 -0.73
C ASP A 83 -0.24 -8.74 0.31
N SER A 84 -0.64 -7.45 0.40
CA SER A 84 -1.50 -6.98 1.48
C SER A 84 -2.95 -7.45 1.26
N PRO A 85 -3.49 -8.33 2.12
CA PRO A 85 -4.81 -8.92 1.87
C PRO A 85 -5.97 -7.99 2.28
N VAL A 86 -5.70 -6.99 3.11
CA VAL A 86 -6.70 -6.11 3.70
C VAL A 86 -6.20 -4.68 3.74
N ILE A 87 -7.07 -3.74 3.34
CA ILE A 87 -6.85 -2.29 3.46
C ILE A 87 -7.93 -1.73 4.38
N VAL A 88 -7.53 -1.07 5.47
CA VAL A 88 -8.44 -0.42 6.41
C VAL A 88 -8.33 1.10 6.25
N MET A 89 -9.43 1.76 5.86
CA MET A 89 -9.49 3.21 5.72
C MET A 89 -10.28 3.82 6.88
N ILE A 90 -9.62 4.68 7.67
CA ILE A 90 -10.20 5.31 8.88
C ILE A 90 -10.58 6.78 8.64
N THR A 91 -10.67 7.22 7.37
CA THR A 91 -10.98 8.63 7.04
C THR A 91 -12.14 8.73 6.06
N LYS A 92 -12.90 9.82 6.11
CA LYS A 92 -13.95 10.09 5.13
C LYS A 92 -13.31 10.50 3.80
N LEU A 93 -13.96 10.14 2.68
CA LEU A 93 -13.49 10.50 1.33
C LEU A 93 -13.49 12.01 1.07
N LYS A 94 -14.32 12.77 1.80
CA LYS A 94 -14.44 14.22 1.71
C LYS A 94 -14.45 14.83 3.11
N GLU A 95 -13.37 15.51 3.46
CA GLU A 95 -13.29 16.39 4.62
C GLU A 95 -13.15 17.82 4.10
N LYS A 96 -14.25 18.58 4.21
CA LYS A 96 -14.50 20.02 3.95
C LYS A 96 -13.76 20.81 2.85
N ASN A 97 -12.57 20.47 2.36
CA ASN A 97 -11.90 21.14 1.22
C ASN A 97 -10.93 20.24 0.42
N GLU A 98 -10.75 18.96 0.73
CA GLU A 98 -9.78 18.12 0.02
C GLU A 98 -10.38 16.78 -0.44
N LYS A 99 -10.37 16.54 -1.77
CA LYS A 99 -10.82 15.27 -2.36
C LYS A 99 -9.72 14.21 -2.15
N ARG A 100 -9.96 13.24 -1.27
CA ARG A 100 -9.13 12.02 -1.20
C ARG A 100 -9.54 11.12 -2.37
N ARG A 101 -8.68 10.97 -3.39
CA ARG A 101 -8.94 10.03 -4.50
C ARG A 101 -8.50 8.63 -4.09
N LEU A 102 -9.40 7.93 -3.44
CA LEU A 102 -9.43 6.47 -3.47
C LEU A 102 -10.57 6.03 -4.38
N THR A 103 -10.64 6.58 -5.59
CA THR A 103 -11.71 6.28 -6.55
C THR A 103 -11.72 4.83 -7.04
N GLY A 104 -10.83 3.98 -6.53
CA GLY A 104 -10.83 2.52 -6.71
C GLY A 104 -11.09 1.68 -5.45
N LEU A 105 -11.16 2.30 -4.25
CA LEU A 105 -11.57 1.61 -3.02
C LEU A 105 -13.03 1.94 -2.76
N ALA A 106 -13.91 1.29 -3.52
CA ALA A 106 -15.31 1.27 -3.19
C ALA A 106 -15.48 0.57 -1.82
N PRO A 107 -16.53 0.89 -1.03
CA PRO A 107 -16.76 0.21 0.24
C PRO A 107 -16.82 -1.31 0.06
N ALA A 108 -16.55 -2.08 1.13
CA ALA A 108 -16.36 -3.54 1.15
C ALA A 108 -17.40 -4.36 0.36
N HIS A 109 -18.58 -3.81 0.07
CA HIS A 109 -19.66 -4.41 -0.70
C HIS A 109 -19.60 -4.21 -2.24
N THR A 110 -18.61 -3.47 -2.77
CA THR A 110 -18.55 -3.08 -4.20
C THR A 110 -17.32 -3.59 -4.96
N TRP A 111 -16.53 -4.48 -4.35
CA TRP A 111 -15.30 -5.00 -4.95
C TRP A 111 -15.50 -5.93 -6.16
N HIS A 112 -16.71 -6.43 -6.39
CA HIS A 112 -17.00 -7.32 -7.51
C HIS A 112 -17.19 -6.61 -8.87
N SER A 113 -17.38 -5.28 -8.90
CA SER A 113 -17.83 -4.59 -10.12
C SER A 113 -16.81 -3.65 -10.77
N THR A 114 -15.74 -3.24 -10.08
CA THR A 114 -14.89 -2.12 -10.56
C THR A 114 -13.49 -2.54 -11.01
N PHE A 115 -13.08 -3.78 -10.73
CA PHE A 115 -11.82 -4.34 -11.23
C PHE A 115 -12.04 -5.78 -11.74
N PRO A 116 -11.95 -6.04 -13.06
CA PRO A 116 -12.32 -7.33 -13.66
C PRO A 116 -11.51 -8.55 -13.20
N TRP A 117 -10.42 -8.37 -12.44
CA TRP A 117 -9.55 -9.47 -12.06
C TRP A 117 -10.07 -10.32 -10.88
N ALA A 118 -11.01 -9.80 -10.08
CA ALA A 118 -11.63 -10.56 -8.98
C ALA A 118 -12.59 -11.68 -9.46
N LYS A 119 -12.86 -11.78 -10.76
CA LYS A 119 -13.63 -12.88 -11.38
C LYS A 119 -12.79 -13.89 -12.18
N LEU A 120 -11.46 -13.73 -12.22
CA LEU A 120 -10.57 -14.65 -12.94
C LEU A 120 -9.97 -15.75 -12.06
N SER A 121 -10.63 -16.11 -10.96
CA SER A 121 -10.42 -17.41 -10.31
C SER A 121 -11.10 -18.50 -11.15
N GLY A 122 -10.53 -18.85 -12.30
CA GLY A 122 -11.10 -19.93 -13.12
C GLY A 122 -10.50 -20.16 -14.50
N SER A 123 -9.72 -19.23 -15.06
CA SER A 123 -9.28 -19.34 -16.45
C SER A 123 -7.77 -19.20 -16.60
N ARG A 124 -7.10 -20.34 -16.45
CA ARG A 124 -5.88 -20.75 -17.16
C ARG A 124 -4.80 -19.67 -17.37
N CYS A 125 -3.81 -19.69 -16.48
CA CYS A 125 -2.53 -19.01 -16.64
C CYS A 125 -1.82 -19.45 -17.93
N PRO A 126 -1.18 -18.55 -18.72
CA PRO A 126 -0.08 -18.93 -19.60
C PRO A 126 1.17 -19.15 -18.74
N HIS A 127 1.61 -20.40 -18.68
CA HIS A 127 2.78 -20.95 -17.96
C HIS A 127 4.13 -20.56 -18.65
N PRO A 128 5.33 -20.81 -18.05
CA PRO A 128 5.62 -21.88 -17.09
C PRO A 128 6.37 -21.55 -15.78
N MET A 129 5.92 -22.28 -14.75
CA MET A 129 6.65 -22.96 -13.66
C MET A 129 7.34 -22.07 -12.59
N THR A 130 7.08 -22.23 -11.28
CA THR A 130 6.81 -23.49 -10.55
C THR A 130 5.92 -23.24 -9.31
N ARG A 131 4.80 -24.00 -9.24
CA ARG A 131 4.14 -24.68 -8.09
C ARG A 131 4.78 -24.51 -6.69
N ALA A 132 4.10 -24.54 -5.54
CA ALA A 132 2.79 -25.02 -5.05
C ALA A 132 2.60 -24.41 -3.62
N CYS A 133 1.47 -24.44 -2.89
CA CYS A 133 0.34 -25.36 -2.83
C CYS A 133 -0.95 -24.60 -2.51
N ALA A 134 -2.02 -25.01 -3.16
CA ALA A 134 -3.36 -24.93 -2.61
C ALA A 134 -3.51 -26.03 -1.55
N GLY A 135 -4.12 -25.67 -0.41
CA GLY A 135 -4.69 -26.60 0.56
C GLY A 135 -6.01 -26.02 1.03
N ALA A 136 -7.11 -26.55 0.47
CA ALA A 136 -8.46 -26.35 0.97
C ALA A 136 -8.55 -26.77 2.45
N ILE A 137 -9.53 -26.31 3.22
CA ILE A 137 -10.76 -27.06 3.47
C ILE A 137 -11.74 -26.13 4.22
N THR A 138 -12.96 -26.02 3.70
CA THR A 138 -14.17 -25.48 4.34
C THR A 138 -14.58 -26.28 5.59
N PRO A 139 -15.45 -25.74 6.48
CA PRO A 139 -15.53 -26.15 7.88
C PRO A 139 -16.42 -27.38 8.15
N PRO A 140 -16.26 -27.99 9.33
CA PRO A 140 -17.38 -28.39 10.20
C PRO A 140 -17.17 -27.81 11.63
N CYS A 141 -18.14 -27.43 12.47
CA CYS A 141 -19.59 -27.60 12.57
C CYS A 141 -20.24 -26.25 12.91
#